data_AF-A0A0A1W9Q7-F1
#
_entry.id   AF-A0A0A1W9Q7-F1
#
_cell.length_a   1.000
_cell.length_b   1.000
_cell.length_c   1.000
_cell.angle_alpha   90.00
_cell.angle_beta   90.00
_cell.angle_gamma   90.00
#
_symmetry.space_group_name_H-M   'P 1'
#
loop_
_entity.id
_entity.type
_entity.pdbx_description
1 polymer ?
#
loop_
_entity_poly.entity_id
_entity_poly.type
_entity_poly.pdbx_seq_one_letter_code
_entity_poly.pdbx_strand_id
1 'polypeptide(L)'
;MPQDTQETKMEPGGYAFSRDGAKLYIRELLTDERLLVSPMLTVEHYDEEEEYPSSTSMVVAASELFAKAPVAAIDADIAERQATLADLNARINAARSEVYTVERDAKQQIEKLANFPKFDRLIDYLDGKITHFVVSDYQHAALIKTWDEFAVYREDGRDKGVKLLTLFGSSNGDTEWRLNDYRDGSGINRVCQPCTSEEEAKRVVGEWLGVAWKKFEPSRPWFIDGAIKSANMYGFPVPQHIRDTSAAHHFEARQRSIAKMEADLAALRARYEAEPLA
;
A
#
# COMPACT_ATOMS: atom_id res chain seq x y z
N MET A 1 -41.32 24.32 -2.81
CA MET A 1 -42.76 24.57 -2.54
C MET A 1 -43.32 25.40 -3.69
N PRO A 2 -44.56 25.17 -4.16
CA PRO A 2 -45.16 26.05 -5.16
C PRO A 2 -45.42 27.39 -4.47
N GLN A 3 -44.66 28.42 -4.87
CA GLN A 3 -44.91 29.76 -4.39
C GLN A 3 -46.31 30.17 -4.86
N ASP A 4 -47.06 30.74 -3.92
CA ASP A 4 -48.40 31.28 -4.10
C ASP A 4 -48.31 32.44 -5.11
N THR A 5 -48.30 32.12 -6.41
CA THR A 5 -48.44 33.07 -7.50
C THR A 5 -49.86 33.60 -7.44
N GLN A 6 -50.09 34.59 -6.58
CA GLN A 6 -51.25 35.46 -6.75
C GLN A 6 -51.17 36.03 -8.17
N GLU A 7 -52.07 35.59 -9.04
CA GLU A 7 -52.33 36.19 -10.36
C GLU A 7 -52.79 37.64 -10.14
N THR A 8 -51.84 38.49 -9.81
CA THR A 8 -52.06 39.92 -9.75
C THR A 8 -52.06 40.36 -11.21
N LYS A 9 -53.25 40.65 -11.75
CA LYS A 9 -53.40 41.14 -13.13
C LYS A 9 -52.51 42.37 -13.31
N MET A 10 -51.45 42.22 -14.10
CA MET A 10 -50.58 43.32 -14.50
C MET A 10 -51.26 44.05 -15.66
N GLU A 11 -51.50 45.34 -15.52
CA GLU A 11 -52.20 46.16 -16.52
C GLU A 11 -51.27 47.23 -17.10
N PRO A 12 -51.44 47.62 -18.39
CA PRO A 12 -50.76 48.77 -18.97
C PRO A 12 -50.98 50.02 -18.13
N GLY A 13 -49.91 50.79 -17.92
CA GLY A 13 -49.93 51.97 -17.04
C GLY A 13 -49.65 51.66 -15.56
N GLY A 14 -49.58 50.38 -15.18
CA GLY A 14 -49.18 49.95 -13.84
C GLY A 14 -47.67 49.82 -13.67
N TYR A 15 -47.27 49.38 -12.47
CA TYR A 15 -45.88 49.08 -12.13
C TYR A 15 -45.74 47.64 -11.69
N ALA A 16 -44.61 47.04 -12.01
CA ALA A 16 -44.16 45.77 -11.49
C ALA A 16 -42.70 45.88 -11.04
N PHE A 17 -42.19 44.83 -10.43
CA PHE A 17 -40.81 44.73 -9.99
C PHE A 17 -40.15 43.54 -10.65
N SER A 18 -38.94 43.71 -11.16
CA SER A 18 -38.12 42.58 -11.60
C SER A 18 -37.60 41.78 -10.40
N ARG A 19 -37.04 40.61 -10.69
CA ARG A 19 -36.43 39.73 -9.69
C ARG A 19 -35.31 40.38 -8.88
N ASP A 20 -34.63 41.40 -9.40
CA ASP A 20 -33.59 42.15 -8.68
C ASP A 20 -34.15 43.32 -7.83
N GLY A 21 -35.47 43.49 -7.82
CA GLY A 21 -36.15 44.57 -7.08
C GLY A 21 -36.26 45.89 -7.82
N ALA A 22 -35.80 45.99 -9.07
CA ALA A 22 -35.96 47.21 -9.85
C ALA A 22 -37.44 47.46 -10.19
N LYS A 23 -37.89 48.72 -10.03
CA LYS A 23 -39.25 49.13 -10.37
C LYS A 23 -39.36 49.34 -11.87
N LEU A 24 -40.34 48.68 -12.49
CA LEU A 24 -40.59 48.66 -13.91
C LEU A 24 -41.99 49.20 -14.21
N TYR A 25 -42.10 50.11 -15.17
CA TYR A 25 -43.36 50.60 -15.69
C TYR A 25 -43.85 49.71 -16.83
N ILE A 26 -45.11 49.25 -16.77
CA ILE A 26 -45.71 48.39 -17.79
C ILE A 26 -46.27 49.29 -18.89
N ARG A 27 -45.64 49.29 -20.07
CA ARG A 27 -46.11 50.06 -21.22
C ARG A 27 -47.24 49.34 -21.95
N GLU A 28 -47.06 48.05 -22.21
CA GLU A 28 -47.98 47.30 -23.07
C GLU A 28 -47.97 45.80 -22.75
N LEU A 29 -49.13 45.17 -22.90
CA LEU A 29 -49.28 43.71 -22.88
C LEU A 29 -49.00 43.19 -24.29
N LEU A 30 -48.00 42.32 -24.44
CA LEU A 30 -47.73 41.64 -25.71
C LEU A 30 -48.44 40.28 -25.72
N THR A 31 -48.60 39.71 -26.91
CA THR A 31 -49.06 38.33 -27.05
C THR A 31 -48.02 37.36 -26.48
N ASP A 32 -48.45 36.20 -25.96
CA ASP A 32 -47.60 35.14 -25.40
C ASP A 32 -47.03 35.41 -23.98
N GLU A 33 -47.83 36.00 -23.08
CA GLU A 33 -47.46 36.23 -21.67
C GLU A 33 -46.21 37.10 -21.49
N ARG A 34 -45.94 37.99 -22.46
CA ARG A 34 -44.82 38.93 -22.41
C ARG A 34 -45.31 40.37 -22.25
N LEU A 35 -44.46 41.18 -21.64
CA LEU A 35 -44.77 42.57 -21.30
C LEU A 35 -43.66 43.47 -21.85
N LEU A 36 -44.06 44.58 -22.46
CA LEU A 36 -43.13 45.66 -22.77
C LEU A 36 -43.03 46.56 -21.53
N VAL A 37 -41.86 46.58 -20.90
CA VAL A 37 -41.62 47.30 -19.66
C VAL A 37 -40.49 48.31 -19.79
N SER A 38 -40.47 49.33 -18.94
CA SER A 38 -39.40 50.33 -18.89
C SER A 38 -38.91 50.53 -17.45
N PRO A 39 -37.59 50.53 -17.21
CA PRO A 39 -37.04 50.84 -15.90
C PRO A 39 -37.47 52.23 -15.43
N MET A 40 -37.85 52.36 -14.16
CA MET A 40 -38.03 53.67 -13.54
C MET A 40 -36.65 54.26 -13.23
N LEU A 41 -36.45 55.51 -13.61
CA LEU A 41 -35.26 56.31 -13.29
C LEU A 41 -35.65 57.35 -12.26
N THR A 42 -34.87 57.48 -11.19
CA THR A 42 -35.00 58.57 -10.23
C THR A 42 -34.10 59.72 -10.67
N VAL A 43 -34.66 60.91 -10.79
CA VAL A 43 -33.92 62.15 -11.07
C VAL A 43 -34.01 63.03 -9.83
N GLU A 44 -32.85 63.33 -9.24
CA GLU A 44 -32.76 64.29 -8.13
C GLU A 44 -32.86 65.72 -8.68
N HIS A 45 -33.90 66.44 -8.25
CA HIS A 45 -34.00 67.89 -8.38
C HIS A 45 -33.68 68.56 -7.04
N TYR A 46 -33.40 69.87 -7.07
CA TYR A 46 -32.87 70.62 -5.92
C TYR A 46 -33.69 70.48 -4.62
N ASP A 47 -35.00 70.20 -4.71
CA ASP A 47 -35.90 70.06 -3.56
C ASP A 47 -36.71 68.74 -3.53
N GLU A 48 -36.74 67.94 -4.62
CA GLU A 48 -37.57 66.73 -4.73
C GLU A 48 -36.93 65.65 -5.63
N GLU A 49 -37.16 64.38 -5.30
CA GLU A 49 -36.84 63.23 -6.16
C GLU A 49 -38.08 62.86 -6.98
N GLU A 50 -37.96 62.87 -8.32
CA GLU A 50 -39.03 62.45 -9.22
C GLU A 50 -38.64 61.18 -9.98
N GLU A 51 -39.58 60.24 -10.07
CA GLU A 51 -39.40 58.99 -10.81
C GLU A 51 -40.05 59.06 -12.20
N TYR A 52 -39.29 58.75 -13.24
CA TYR A 52 -39.76 58.72 -14.63
C TYR A 52 -39.46 57.38 -15.31
N PRO A 53 -40.38 56.84 -16.14
CA PRO A 53 -40.07 55.66 -16.94
C PRO A 53 -39.02 56.02 -17.99
N SER A 54 -37.96 55.21 -18.07
CA SER A 54 -36.91 55.34 -19.08
C SER A 54 -37.49 55.31 -20.50
N SER A 55 -36.82 56.00 -21.42
CA SER A 55 -37.06 55.86 -22.86
C SER A 55 -36.65 54.48 -23.39
N THR A 56 -35.79 53.76 -22.65
CA THR A 56 -35.39 52.39 -22.98
C THR A 56 -36.47 51.43 -22.51
N SER A 57 -37.01 50.63 -23.43
CA SER A 57 -37.96 49.57 -23.14
C SER A 57 -37.35 48.19 -23.41
N MET A 58 -37.80 47.19 -22.67
CA MET A 58 -37.40 45.80 -22.82
C MET A 58 -38.62 44.89 -22.76
N VAL A 59 -38.50 43.72 -23.39
CA VAL A 59 -39.55 42.69 -23.36
C VAL A 59 -39.19 41.66 -22.30
N VAL A 60 -40.08 41.46 -21.32
CA VAL A 60 -39.88 40.54 -20.20
C VAL A 60 -41.09 39.61 -20.10
N ALA A 61 -40.88 38.35 -19.70
CA ALA A 61 -41.98 37.42 -19.45
C ALA A 61 -42.75 37.85 -18.19
N ALA A 62 -44.09 37.80 -18.21
CA ALA A 62 -44.92 38.17 -17.07
C ALA A 62 -44.61 37.33 -15.82
N SER A 63 -44.15 36.09 -16.01
CA SER A 63 -43.70 35.19 -14.94
C SER A 63 -42.45 35.66 -14.19
N GLU A 64 -41.68 36.62 -14.73
CA GLU A 64 -40.47 37.16 -14.11
C GLU A 64 -40.71 38.47 -13.35
N LEU A 65 -41.94 38.96 -13.36
CA LEU A 65 -42.34 40.21 -12.73
C LEU A 65 -43.16 39.95 -11.46
N PHE A 66 -43.04 40.86 -10.50
CA PHE A 66 -43.69 40.78 -9.19
C PHE A 66 -44.49 42.05 -8.94
N ALA A 67 -45.68 41.94 -8.34
CA ALA A 67 -46.49 43.11 -8.00
C ALA A 67 -45.88 44.01 -6.91
N LYS A 68 -44.96 43.46 -6.10
CA LYS A 68 -44.16 44.16 -5.09
C LYS A 68 -42.71 43.68 -5.20
N ALA A 69 -41.75 44.50 -4.80
CA ALA A 69 -40.35 44.13 -4.81
C ALA A 69 -40.13 42.78 -4.11
N PRO A 70 -39.60 41.74 -4.79
CA PRO A 70 -39.52 40.39 -4.25
C PRO A 70 -38.37 40.20 -3.24
N VAL A 71 -38.02 41.25 -2.48
CA VAL A 71 -36.90 41.28 -1.52
C VAL A 71 -36.99 40.10 -0.54
N ALA A 72 -38.19 39.86 0.02
CA ALA A 72 -38.40 38.75 0.95
C ALA A 72 -38.18 37.35 0.33
N ALA A 73 -38.48 37.16 -0.96
CA ALA A 73 -38.29 35.88 -1.65
C ALA A 73 -36.81 35.65 -1.99
N ILE A 74 -36.09 36.71 -2.39
CA ILE A 74 -34.65 36.66 -2.63
C ILE A 74 -33.90 36.42 -1.32
N ASP A 75 -34.25 37.14 -0.25
CA ASP A 75 -33.64 36.97 1.07
C ASP A 75 -33.82 35.55 1.60
N ALA A 76 -35.00 34.95 1.35
CA ALA A 76 -35.25 33.54 1.68
C ALA A 76 -34.36 32.58 0.87
N ASP A 77 -34.21 32.78 -0.45
CA ASP A 77 -33.35 31.95 -1.31
C ASP A 77 -31.87 32.10 -0.94
N ILE A 78 -31.45 33.33 -0.59
CA ILE A 78 -30.09 33.61 -0.07
C ILE A 78 -29.89 32.90 1.26
N ALA A 79 -30.82 33.00 2.20
CA ALA A 79 -30.74 32.33 3.50
C ALA A 79 -30.68 30.80 3.35
N GLU A 80 -31.47 30.22 2.45
CA GLU A 80 -31.46 28.78 2.14
C GLU A 80 -30.12 28.35 1.53
N ARG A 81 -29.59 29.10 0.57
CA ARG A 81 -28.28 28.82 -0.04
C ARG A 81 -27.14 28.98 0.96
N GLN A 82 -27.20 29.98 1.83
CA GLN A 82 -26.24 30.18 2.92
C GLN A 82 -26.29 29.01 3.92
N ALA A 83 -27.48 28.54 4.29
CA ALA A 83 -27.64 27.36 5.14
C ALA A 83 -27.08 26.09 4.46
N THR A 84 -27.33 25.93 3.17
CA THR A 84 -26.78 24.82 2.37
C THR A 84 -25.25 24.87 2.29
N LEU A 85 -24.68 26.04 2.06
CA LEU A 85 -23.22 26.23 2.07
C LEU A 85 -22.62 25.93 3.44
N ALA A 86 -23.30 26.35 4.52
CA ALA A 86 -22.87 26.04 5.88
C ALA A 86 -22.87 24.53 6.15
N ASP A 87 -23.92 23.81 5.75
CA ASP A 87 -24.01 22.35 5.86
C ASP A 87 -22.89 21.65 5.05
N LEU A 88 -22.71 22.02 3.78
CA LEU A 88 -21.68 21.44 2.93
C LEU A 88 -20.28 21.68 3.50
N ASN A 89 -19.99 22.88 3.99
CA ASN A 89 -18.72 23.19 4.63
C ASN A 89 -18.52 22.37 5.92
N ALA A 90 -19.58 22.19 6.73
CA ALA A 90 -19.51 21.35 7.92
C ALA A 90 -19.20 19.89 7.55
N ARG A 91 -19.85 19.36 6.50
CA ARG A 91 -19.60 17.99 6.00
C ARG A 91 -18.19 17.83 5.43
N ILE A 92 -17.69 18.80 4.66
CA ILE A 92 -16.31 18.79 4.15
C ILE A 92 -15.31 18.80 5.30
N ASN A 93 -15.53 19.66 6.30
CA ASN A 93 -14.64 19.73 7.45
C ASN A 93 -14.66 18.44 8.29
N ALA A 94 -15.83 17.82 8.45
CA ALA A 94 -15.96 16.52 9.11
C ALA A 94 -15.19 15.42 8.35
N ALA A 95 -15.40 15.31 7.02
CA ALA A 95 -14.70 14.33 6.19
C ALA A 95 -13.18 14.55 6.18
N ARG A 96 -12.71 15.81 6.13
CA ARG A 96 -11.27 16.13 6.22
C ARG A 96 -10.67 15.73 7.57
N SER A 97 -11.40 15.98 8.65
CA SER A 97 -10.97 15.59 10.00
C SER A 97 -10.84 14.07 10.15
N GLU A 98 -11.78 13.32 9.55
CA GLU A 98 -11.75 11.86 9.53
C GLU A 98 -10.55 11.35 8.73
N VAL A 99 -10.33 11.85 7.51
CA VAL A 99 -9.17 11.50 6.68
C VAL A 99 -7.87 11.80 7.42
N TYR A 100 -7.73 12.99 8.01
CA TYR A 100 -6.54 13.36 8.77
C TYR A 100 -6.29 12.43 9.96
N THR A 101 -7.36 12.02 10.65
CA THR A 101 -7.26 11.07 11.77
C THR A 101 -6.77 9.71 11.30
N VAL A 102 -7.36 9.19 10.23
CA VAL A 102 -6.95 7.90 9.63
C VAL A 102 -5.51 7.95 9.14
N GLU A 103 -5.11 9.01 8.44
CA GLU A 103 -3.73 9.19 7.95
C GLU A 103 -2.73 9.27 9.10
N ARG A 104 -3.06 10.02 10.16
CA ARG A 104 -2.22 10.12 11.35
C ARG A 104 -2.08 8.75 12.03
N ASP A 105 -3.17 8.02 12.19
CA ASP A 105 -3.16 6.72 12.86
C ASP A 105 -2.40 5.67 12.02
N ALA A 106 -2.56 5.69 10.69
CA ALA A 106 -1.79 4.87 9.76
C ALA A 106 -0.29 5.20 9.82
N LYS A 107 0.06 6.49 9.82
CA LYS A 107 1.46 6.92 9.96
C LYS A 107 2.07 6.45 11.28
N GLN A 108 1.34 6.58 12.39
CA GLN A 108 1.79 6.07 13.69
C GLN A 108 1.98 4.55 13.69
N GLN A 109 1.12 3.80 13.00
CA GLN A 109 1.28 2.36 12.84
C GLN A 109 2.53 2.03 12.00
N ILE A 110 2.75 2.73 10.90
CA ILE A 110 3.95 2.57 10.05
C ILE A 110 5.22 2.88 10.85
N GLU A 111 5.23 3.96 11.63
CA GLU A 111 6.36 4.31 12.51
C GLU A 111 6.62 3.24 13.57
N LYS A 112 5.56 2.63 14.12
CA LYS A 112 5.70 1.50 15.05
C LYS A 112 6.28 0.27 14.35
N LEU A 113 5.82 -0.04 13.13
CA LEU A 113 6.31 -1.17 12.34
C LEU A 113 7.77 -0.97 11.90
N ALA A 114 8.17 0.26 11.59
CA ALA A 114 9.54 0.61 11.22
C ALA A 114 10.56 0.31 12.33
N ASN A 115 10.14 0.24 13.59
CA ASN A 115 11.02 -0.21 14.69
C ASN A 115 11.37 -1.70 14.62
N PHE A 116 10.75 -2.46 13.73
CA PHE A 116 10.95 -3.89 13.54
C PHE A 116 11.39 -4.15 12.09
N PRO A 117 12.71 -4.14 11.80
CA PRO A 117 13.23 -4.20 10.43
C PRO A 117 12.77 -5.41 9.59
N LYS A 118 12.27 -6.48 10.21
CA LYS A 118 11.74 -7.64 9.48
C LYS A 118 10.27 -7.53 9.09
N PHE A 119 9.51 -6.57 9.65
CA PHE A 119 8.17 -6.22 9.16
C PHE A 119 8.23 -5.40 7.86
N ASP A 120 9.37 -4.81 7.48
CA ASP A 120 9.52 -4.09 6.22
C ASP A 120 9.11 -4.95 5.00
N ARG A 121 9.36 -6.26 5.09
CA ARG A 121 9.01 -7.23 4.03
C ARG A 121 7.57 -7.73 4.09
N LEU A 122 6.81 -7.38 5.13
CA LEU A 122 5.41 -7.79 5.25
C LEU A 122 4.57 -7.14 4.15
N ILE A 123 4.79 -5.85 3.88
CA ILE A 123 4.06 -5.13 2.83
C ILE A 123 4.47 -5.67 1.45
N ASP A 124 5.77 -5.86 1.20
CA ASP A 124 6.24 -6.46 -0.06
C ASP A 124 5.66 -7.86 -0.29
N TYR A 125 5.47 -8.64 0.78
CA TYR A 125 4.83 -9.95 0.70
C TYR A 125 3.33 -9.84 0.36
N LEU A 126 2.60 -8.96 1.03
CA LEU A 126 1.17 -8.73 0.76
C LEU A 126 0.93 -8.17 -0.66
N ASP A 127 1.86 -7.35 -1.15
CA ASP A 127 1.83 -6.79 -2.51
C ASP A 127 2.29 -7.79 -3.58
N GLY A 128 2.74 -8.99 -3.20
CA GLY A 128 3.25 -9.99 -4.14
C GLY A 128 4.56 -9.62 -4.83
N LYS A 129 5.36 -8.73 -4.23
CA LYS A 129 6.66 -8.26 -4.76
C LYS A 129 7.83 -9.18 -4.43
N ILE A 130 7.64 -10.13 -3.51
CA ILE A 130 8.68 -11.09 -3.13
C ILE A 130 8.84 -12.12 -4.26
N THR A 131 10.03 -12.18 -4.85
CA THR A 131 10.35 -13.08 -5.96
C THR A 131 11.35 -14.16 -5.56
N HIS A 132 12.23 -13.86 -4.60
CA HIS A 132 13.32 -14.72 -4.18
C HIS A 132 13.37 -14.85 -2.66
N PHE A 133 13.92 -15.96 -2.20
CA PHE A 133 14.16 -16.27 -0.79
C PHE A 133 15.61 -16.71 -0.63
N VAL A 134 16.34 -16.07 0.28
CA VAL A 134 17.61 -16.61 0.75
C VAL A 134 17.33 -17.55 1.91
N VAL A 135 17.81 -18.78 1.84
CA VAL A 135 17.45 -19.87 2.75
C VAL A 135 18.71 -20.47 3.33
N SER A 136 18.71 -20.69 4.65
CA SER A 136 19.77 -21.42 5.34
C SER A 136 19.41 -22.90 5.36
N ASP A 137 20.25 -23.74 4.77
CA ASP A 137 20.07 -25.18 4.82
C ASP A 137 20.73 -25.81 6.06
N TYR A 138 20.51 -27.11 6.25
CA TYR A 138 21.08 -27.88 7.35
C TYR A 138 22.62 -27.93 7.33
N GLN A 139 23.23 -27.73 6.16
CA GLN A 139 24.68 -27.71 5.97
C GLN A 139 25.27 -26.29 6.08
N HIS A 140 24.50 -25.32 6.57
CA HIS A 140 24.87 -23.90 6.66
C HIS A 140 25.17 -23.25 5.30
N ALA A 141 24.60 -23.80 4.22
CA ALA A 141 24.61 -23.15 2.92
C ALA A 141 23.52 -22.07 2.86
N ALA A 142 23.87 -20.93 2.26
CA ALA A 142 22.93 -19.87 1.93
C ALA A 142 22.53 -20.05 0.47
N LEU A 143 21.27 -20.44 0.23
CA LEU A 143 20.75 -20.73 -1.11
C LEU A 143 19.68 -19.70 -1.50
N ILE A 144 19.77 -19.19 -2.72
CA ILE A 144 18.71 -18.40 -3.34
C ILE A 144 17.71 -19.35 -3.99
N LYS A 145 16.43 -19.19 -3.67
CA LYS A 145 15.34 -19.98 -4.22
C LYS A 145 14.17 -19.09 -4.61
N THR A 146 13.45 -19.48 -5.66
CA THR A 146 12.13 -18.93 -5.97
C THR A 146 11.05 -19.52 -5.05
N TRP A 147 9.85 -18.94 -5.07
CA TRP A 147 8.72 -19.47 -4.30
C TRP A 147 8.43 -20.93 -4.62
N ASP A 148 8.43 -21.30 -5.90
CA ASP A 148 8.11 -22.66 -6.35
C ASP A 148 9.15 -23.70 -5.89
N GLU A 149 10.41 -23.29 -5.73
CA GLU A 149 11.50 -24.15 -5.24
C GLU A 149 11.57 -24.22 -3.71
N PHE A 150 11.00 -23.23 -3.04
CA PHE A 150 11.13 -23.05 -1.60
C PHE A 150 9.89 -23.47 -0.83
N ALA A 151 8.74 -22.91 -1.21
CA ALA A 151 7.48 -23.04 -0.49
C ALA A 151 6.67 -24.27 -0.91
N VAL A 152 6.84 -24.78 -2.15
CA VAL A 152 6.07 -25.93 -2.63
C VAL A 152 6.66 -27.23 -2.08
N TYR A 153 5.84 -28.00 -1.37
CA TYR A 153 6.17 -29.34 -0.92
C TYR A 153 5.87 -30.35 -2.03
N ARG A 154 6.89 -31.12 -2.41
CA ARG A 154 6.79 -32.20 -3.41
C ARG A 154 7.08 -33.54 -2.77
N GLU A 155 6.21 -34.50 -3.04
CA GLU A 155 6.35 -35.90 -2.64
C GLU A 155 6.05 -36.76 -3.88
N ASP A 156 6.92 -37.70 -4.20
CA ASP A 156 6.86 -38.53 -5.42
C ASP A 156 6.72 -37.71 -6.71
N GLY A 157 7.36 -36.54 -6.76
CA GLY A 157 7.32 -35.62 -7.90
C GLY A 157 5.99 -34.89 -8.10
N ARG A 158 5.05 -34.98 -7.15
CA ARG A 158 3.76 -34.27 -7.20
C ARG A 158 3.71 -33.17 -6.17
N ASP A 159 3.11 -32.04 -6.54
CA ASP A 159 2.84 -30.94 -5.62
C ASP A 159 1.76 -31.36 -4.61
N LYS A 160 2.10 -31.32 -3.33
CA LYS A 160 1.22 -31.75 -2.22
C LYS A 160 0.70 -30.58 -1.39
N GLY A 161 1.23 -29.39 -1.61
CA GLY A 161 0.80 -28.17 -0.95
C GLY A 161 1.94 -27.16 -0.75
N VAL A 162 1.61 -26.10 -0.01
CA VAL A 162 2.52 -25.00 0.30
C VAL A 162 2.92 -25.10 1.78
N LYS A 163 4.21 -24.96 2.06
CA LYS A 163 4.78 -24.89 3.40
C LYS A 163 4.42 -23.57 4.07
N LEU A 164 4.28 -23.59 5.39
CA LEU A 164 3.92 -22.40 6.14
C LEU A 164 5.14 -21.48 6.33
N LEU A 165 5.09 -20.30 5.71
CA LEU A 165 6.00 -19.19 5.99
C LEU A 165 5.51 -18.46 7.25
N THR A 166 6.39 -18.28 8.22
CA THR A 166 6.06 -17.70 9.52
C THR A 166 7.08 -16.62 9.86
N LEU A 167 6.59 -15.49 10.36
CA LEU A 167 7.43 -14.48 10.98
C LEU A 167 7.48 -14.75 12.49
N PHE A 168 8.60 -15.25 12.96
CA PHE A 168 8.88 -15.50 14.36
C PHE A 168 9.24 -14.19 15.07
N GLY A 169 8.91 -14.10 16.36
CA GLY A 169 9.28 -12.98 17.22
C GLY A 169 9.73 -13.47 18.59
N SER A 170 10.69 -12.79 19.21
CA SER A 170 11.10 -12.98 20.61
C SER A 170 10.56 -11.84 21.48
N SER A 171 10.53 -12.04 22.80
CA SER A 171 10.17 -10.99 23.77
C SER A 171 11.11 -9.77 23.74
N ASN A 172 12.28 -9.91 23.12
CA ASN A 172 13.28 -8.86 23.00
C ASN A 172 13.11 -8.03 21.72
N GLY A 173 12.08 -8.31 20.91
CA GLY A 173 11.80 -7.63 19.64
C GLY A 173 12.56 -8.21 18.45
N ASP A 174 13.38 -9.26 18.65
CA ASP A 174 14.03 -9.95 17.54
C ASP A 174 12.98 -10.68 16.71
N THR A 175 12.98 -10.41 15.42
CA THR A 175 12.06 -11.04 14.47
C THR A 175 12.83 -11.79 13.40
N GLU A 176 12.30 -12.90 12.92
CA GLU A 176 12.97 -13.74 11.92
C GLU A 176 11.96 -14.47 11.05
N TRP A 177 12.17 -14.44 9.73
CA TRP A 177 11.37 -15.21 8.78
C TRP A 177 11.84 -16.66 8.76
N ARG A 178 10.92 -17.60 8.92
CA ARG A 178 11.20 -19.02 8.81
C ARG A 178 10.14 -19.76 8.02
N LEU A 179 10.57 -20.79 7.30
CA LEU A 179 9.67 -21.72 6.63
C LEU A 179 9.63 -23.03 7.40
N ASN A 180 8.42 -23.49 7.74
CA ASN A 180 8.24 -24.78 8.40
C ASN A 180 8.48 -25.91 7.41
N ASP A 181 9.27 -26.91 7.81
CA ASP A 181 9.60 -28.05 6.93
C ASP A 181 8.46 -29.07 6.83
N TYR A 182 7.54 -29.08 7.80
CA TYR A 182 6.42 -30.01 7.87
C TYR A 182 5.06 -29.32 7.76
N ARG A 183 4.08 -30.07 7.26
CA ARG A 183 2.68 -29.64 7.11
C ARG A 183 1.89 -29.72 8.42
N ASP A 184 2.29 -30.62 9.31
CA ASP A 184 1.56 -30.98 10.54
C ASP A 184 1.94 -30.12 11.76
N GLY A 185 2.85 -29.16 11.59
CA GLY A 185 3.34 -28.31 12.68
C GLY A 185 4.47 -28.93 13.51
N SER A 186 5.07 -30.04 13.07
CA SER A 186 6.25 -30.60 13.73
C SER A 186 7.51 -29.72 13.55
N GLY A 187 8.41 -29.80 14.55
CA GLY A 187 9.23 -28.67 15.02
C GLY A 187 10.52 -28.33 14.27
N ILE A 188 10.62 -28.59 12.96
CA ILE A 188 11.78 -28.12 12.17
C ILE A 188 11.34 -26.97 11.27
N ASN A 189 12.09 -25.88 11.37
CA ASN A 189 11.94 -24.70 10.52
C ASN A 189 13.31 -24.25 10.01
N ARG A 190 13.31 -23.60 8.86
CA ARG A 190 14.52 -23.04 8.23
C ARG A 190 14.44 -21.54 8.22
N VAL A 191 15.52 -20.90 8.63
CA VAL A 191 15.68 -19.45 8.49
C VAL A 191 15.68 -19.08 7.02
N CYS A 192 14.91 -18.04 6.69
CA CYS A 192 14.87 -17.48 5.35
C CYS A 192 14.80 -15.95 5.39
N GLN A 193 15.11 -15.31 4.28
CA GLN A 193 14.96 -13.88 4.09
C GLN A 193 14.25 -13.63 2.75
N PRO A 194 13.03 -13.09 2.77
CA PRO A 194 12.33 -12.64 1.57
C PRO A 194 13.08 -11.50 0.88
N CYS A 195 13.16 -11.56 -0.45
CA CYS A 195 13.81 -10.57 -1.31
C CYS A 195 12.93 -10.26 -2.53
N THR A 196 12.97 -9.01 -2.98
CA THR A 196 12.19 -8.51 -4.11
C THR A 196 12.86 -8.76 -5.47
N SER A 197 14.15 -9.10 -5.48
CA SER A 197 14.93 -9.40 -6.69
C SER A 197 16.08 -10.37 -6.40
N GLU A 198 16.63 -10.96 -7.47
CA GLU A 198 17.81 -11.83 -7.39
C GLU A 198 19.06 -11.07 -6.88
N GLU A 199 19.26 -9.84 -7.34
CA GLU A 199 20.40 -9.01 -6.93
C GLU A 199 20.34 -8.66 -5.45
N GLU A 200 19.14 -8.39 -4.92
CA GLU A 200 18.93 -8.23 -3.50
C GLU A 200 19.24 -9.52 -2.72
N ALA A 201 18.79 -10.67 -3.25
CA ALA A 201 19.07 -11.97 -2.65
C ALA A 201 20.58 -12.28 -2.61
N LYS A 202 21.32 -11.97 -3.67
CA LYS A 202 22.78 -12.09 -3.70
C LYS A 202 23.44 -11.22 -2.62
N ARG A 203 22.98 -9.98 -2.45
CA ARG A 203 23.49 -9.10 -1.38
C ARG A 203 23.28 -9.74 0.00
N VAL A 204 22.09 -10.25 0.28
CA VAL A 204 21.75 -10.94 1.54
C VAL A 204 22.61 -12.19 1.75
N VAL A 205 22.87 -12.97 0.69
CA VAL A 205 23.83 -14.10 0.75
C VAL A 205 25.20 -13.60 1.19
N GLY A 206 25.70 -12.51 0.59
CA GLY A 206 26.98 -11.91 0.97
C GLY A 206 27.04 -11.51 2.46
N GLU A 207 25.95 -10.93 2.99
CA GLU A 207 25.84 -10.58 4.42
C GLU A 207 25.90 -11.83 5.32
N TRP A 208 25.15 -12.88 4.98
CA TRP A 208 25.14 -14.14 5.73
C TRP A 208 26.50 -14.82 5.71
N LEU A 209 27.17 -14.84 4.55
CA LEU A 209 28.53 -15.34 4.43
C LEU A 209 29.51 -14.51 5.29
N GLY A 210 29.38 -13.18 5.30
CA GLY A 210 30.16 -12.30 6.15
C GLY A 210 30.02 -12.64 7.65
N VAL A 211 28.80 -12.98 8.10
CA VAL A 211 28.56 -13.46 9.46
C VAL A 211 29.18 -14.83 9.70
N ALA A 212 29.05 -15.75 8.73
CA ALA A 212 29.63 -17.09 8.82
C ALA A 212 31.16 -17.04 8.95
N TRP A 213 31.84 -16.18 8.18
CA TRP A 213 33.28 -15.98 8.28
C TRP A 213 33.71 -15.46 9.65
N LYS A 214 32.95 -14.52 10.23
CA LYS A 214 33.23 -13.98 11.57
C LYS A 214 33.03 -15.00 12.68
N LYS A 215 32.10 -15.93 12.50
CA LYS A 215 31.79 -17.01 13.45
C LYS A 215 32.61 -18.29 13.20
N PHE A 216 33.53 -18.27 12.24
CA PHE A 216 34.32 -19.45 11.91
C PHE A 216 35.21 -19.87 13.09
N GLU A 217 35.10 -21.14 13.46
CA GLU A 217 35.90 -21.77 14.51
C GLU A 217 36.76 -22.88 13.89
N PRO A 218 38.11 -22.76 13.93
CA PRO A 218 39.01 -23.78 13.37
C PRO A 218 38.88 -25.19 13.97
N SER A 219 38.28 -25.31 15.17
CA SER A 219 37.98 -26.59 15.82
C SER A 219 36.81 -27.34 15.18
N ARG A 220 35.98 -26.64 14.39
CA ARG A 220 34.77 -27.15 13.73
C ARG A 220 34.75 -26.83 12.23
N PRO A 221 35.80 -27.20 11.47
CA PRO A 221 35.96 -26.76 10.08
C PRO A 221 34.84 -27.24 9.14
N TRP A 222 34.22 -28.39 9.42
CA TRP A 222 33.13 -28.93 8.61
C TRP A 222 31.84 -28.10 8.66
N PHE A 223 31.65 -27.24 9.68
CA PHE A 223 30.48 -26.36 9.78
C PHE A 223 30.46 -25.26 8.72
N ILE A 224 31.61 -24.94 8.12
CA ILE A 224 31.75 -23.84 7.16
C ILE A 224 31.62 -24.28 5.69
N ASP A 225 31.59 -25.59 5.42
CA ASP A 225 31.63 -26.13 4.07
C ASP A 225 30.43 -25.69 3.21
N GLY A 226 29.23 -25.59 3.81
CA GLY A 226 28.06 -25.04 3.12
C GLY A 226 28.23 -23.57 2.74
N ALA A 227 28.83 -22.76 3.61
CA ALA A 227 29.14 -21.37 3.32
C ALA A 227 30.19 -21.24 2.20
N ILE A 228 31.23 -22.08 2.20
CA ILE A 228 32.23 -22.15 1.12
C ILE A 228 31.57 -22.51 -0.21
N LYS A 229 30.70 -23.53 -0.22
CA LYS A 229 29.96 -23.95 -1.41
C LYS A 229 29.09 -22.82 -1.95
N SER A 230 28.37 -22.13 -1.07
CA SER A 230 27.51 -20.99 -1.42
C SER A 230 28.35 -19.83 -1.98
N ALA A 231 29.47 -19.51 -1.34
CA ALA A 231 30.37 -18.47 -1.80
C ALA A 231 30.92 -18.76 -3.21
N ASN A 232 31.36 -19.99 -3.47
CA ASN A 232 31.81 -20.38 -4.80
C ASN A 232 30.66 -20.35 -5.82
N MET A 233 29.45 -20.78 -5.44
CA MET A 233 28.26 -20.77 -6.30
C MET A 233 27.88 -19.37 -6.76
N TYR A 234 27.97 -18.37 -5.87
CA TYR A 234 27.56 -16.99 -6.15
C TYR A 234 28.74 -16.03 -6.42
N GLY A 235 29.97 -16.55 -6.50
CA GLY A 235 31.16 -15.75 -6.83
C GLY A 235 31.70 -14.88 -5.69
N PHE A 236 31.39 -15.18 -4.43
CA PHE A 236 31.96 -14.46 -3.27
C PHE A 236 33.36 -14.98 -2.91
N PRO A 237 34.27 -14.08 -2.48
CA PRO A 237 35.59 -14.50 -2.01
C PRO A 237 35.49 -15.22 -0.66
N VAL A 238 36.09 -16.42 -0.58
CA VAL A 238 36.31 -17.11 0.69
C VAL A 238 37.70 -16.74 1.24
N PRO A 239 37.82 -16.31 2.51
CA PRO A 239 39.10 -16.02 3.14
C PRO A 239 40.08 -17.19 3.09
N GLN A 240 41.35 -16.91 2.79
CA GLN A 240 42.35 -17.96 2.52
C GLN A 240 42.53 -18.92 3.71
N HIS A 241 42.64 -18.40 4.93
CA HIS A 241 42.79 -19.25 6.12
C HIS A 241 41.61 -20.23 6.33
N ILE A 242 40.39 -19.85 5.94
CA ILE A 242 39.21 -20.74 6.00
C ILE A 242 39.31 -21.82 4.92
N ARG A 243 39.71 -21.44 3.70
CA ARG A 243 39.94 -22.40 2.60
C ARG A 243 40.97 -23.44 3.00
N ASP A 244 42.10 -23.00 3.54
CA ASP A 244 43.22 -23.88 3.93
C ASP A 244 42.80 -24.82 5.05
N THR A 245 42.10 -24.30 6.07
CA THR A 245 41.64 -25.11 7.20
C THR A 245 40.61 -26.17 6.78
N SER A 246 39.63 -25.80 5.95
CA SER A 246 38.66 -26.77 5.39
C SER A 246 39.37 -27.81 4.51
N ALA A 247 40.30 -27.38 3.64
CA ALA A 247 41.05 -28.29 2.79
C ALA A 247 41.90 -29.31 3.58
N ALA A 248 42.59 -28.84 4.63
CA ALA A 248 43.34 -29.71 5.53
C ALA A 248 42.42 -30.73 6.23
N HIS A 249 41.27 -30.27 6.74
CA HIS A 249 40.28 -31.16 7.37
C HIS A 249 39.78 -32.26 6.41
N HIS A 250 39.42 -31.89 5.17
CA HIS A 250 38.99 -32.85 4.14
C HIS A 250 40.12 -33.82 3.75
N PHE A 251 41.36 -33.35 3.73
CA PHE A 251 42.51 -34.21 3.49
C PHE A 251 42.68 -35.25 4.62
N GLU A 252 42.69 -34.83 5.88
CA GLU A 252 42.78 -35.73 7.04
C GLU A 252 41.59 -36.69 7.14
N ALA A 253 40.37 -36.23 6.84
CA ALA A 253 39.18 -37.07 6.82
C ALA A 253 39.29 -38.16 5.74
N ARG A 254 39.80 -37.83 4.55
CA ARG A 254 40.07 -38.81 3.48
C ARG A 254 41.15 -39.80 3.87
N GLN A 255 42.25 -39.34 4.48
CA GLN A 255 43.30 -40.24 4.97
C GLN A 255 42.77 -41.24 6.00
N ARG A 256 41.96 -40.78 6.97
CA ARG A 256 41.29 -41.66 7.93
C ARG A 256 40.34 -42.65 7.27
N SER A 257 39.60 -42.21 6.26
CA SER A 257 38.67 -43.06 5.51
C SER A 257 39.42 -44.15 4.72
N ILE A 258 40.53 -43.81 4.07
CA ILE A 258 41.40 -44.77 3.36
C ILE A 258 41.95 -45.81 4.35
N ALA A 259 42.55 -45.36 5.45
CA ALA A 259 43.10 -46.27 6.46
C ALA A 259 42.04 -47.23 7.03
N LYS A 260 40.81 -46.74 7.24
CA LYS A 260 39.68 -47.58 7.65
C LYS A 260 39.31 -48.62 6.57
N MET A 261 39.19 -48.20 5.30
CA MET A 261 38.87 -49.11 4.21
C MET A 261 39.93 -50.19 4.02
N GLU A 262 41.22 -49.86 4.20
CA GLU A 262 42.32 -50.82 4.16
C GLU A 262 42.23 -51.84 5.28
N ALA A 263 41.92 -51.40 6.51
CA ALA A 263 41.70 -52.28 7.65
C ALA A 263 40.49 -53.21 7.44
N ASP A 264 39.37 -52.66 6.95
CA ASP A 264 38.15 -53.43 6.66
C ASP A 264 38.40 -54.46 5.54
N LEU A 265 39.14 -54.09 4.49
CA LEU A 265 39.53 -54.99 3.41
C LEU A 265 40.43 -56.13 3.91
N ALA A 266 41.41 -55.81 4.77
CA ALA A 266 42.27 -56.82 5.38
C ALA A 266 41.48 -57.81 6.25
N ALA A 267 40.52 -57.31 7.04
CA ALA A 267 39.64 -58.14 7.86
C ALA A 267 38.73 -59.05 7.01
N LEU A 268 38.17 -58.53 5.92
CA LEU A 268 37.35 -59.32 4.99
C LEU A 268 38.15 -60.43 4.30
N ARG A 269 39.39 -60.14 3.88
CA ARG A 269 40.29 -61.14 3.29
C ARG A 269 40.61 -62.26 4.29
N ALA A 270 40.96 -61.91 5.53
CA ALA A 270 41.22 -62.90 6.57
C ALA A 270 40.00 -63.78 6.86
N ARG A 271 38.79 -63.20 6.84
CA ARG A 271 37.54 -63.97 6.99
C ARG A 271 37.31 -64.93 5.83
N TYR A 272 37.52 -64.48 4.59
CA TYR A 272 37.36 -65.32 3.40
C TYR A 272 38.32 -66.51 3.39
N GLU A 273 39.57 -66.32 3.83
CA GLU A 273 40.55 -67.39 3.95
C GLU A 273 40.20 -68.40 5.05
N ALA A 274 39.47 -67.99 6.09
CA ALA A 274 39.06 -68.84 7.21
C ALA A 274 37.75 -69.61 6.98
N GLU A 275 36.84 -69.12 6.13
CA GLU A 275 35.60 -69.78 5.73
C GLU A 275 35.64 -70.13 4.22
N PRO A 276 36.45 -71.12 3.79
CA PRO A 276 36.42 -71.55 2.40
C PRO A 276 35.00 -72.05 2.08
N LEU A 277 34.42 -71.51 1.01
CA LEU A 277 33.11 -71.90 0.49
C LEU A 277 33.02 -73.44 0.46
N ALA A 278 32.07 -73.99 1.23
CA ALA A 278 31.71 -75.40 1.20
C ALA A 278 31.09 -75.79 -0.15
#